data_AF-A0A8T2Y372-F1
#
_entry.id   AF-A0A8T2Y372-F1
#
_cell.length_a   1.000
_cell.length_b   1.000
_cell.length_c   1.000
_cell.angle_alpha   90.00
_cell.angle_beta   90.00
_cell.angle_gamma   90.00
#
_symmetry.space_group_name_H-M   'P 1'
#
loop_
_entity.id
_entity.type
_entity.pdbx_description
1 polymer ?
#
loop_
_entity_poly.entity_id
_entity_poly.type
_entity_poly.pdbx_seq_one_letter_code
_entity_poly.pdbx_strand_id
1 'polypeptide(L)'
;VVKVMEDGDLQTIGLLDYEKRLKHSFTAHPKVDPFTGEMFTFGYSHEPPYVTYRVISKDGVMHDPVPITISEPILMHDFAITENYAIFMDLPLYFRPK
;
A
#
# COMPACT_ATOMS: atom_id res chain seq x y z
N VAL A 1 -7.20 3.79 11.65
CA VAL A 1 -8.29 2.89 12.11
C VAL A 1 -9.48 3.72 12.51
N VAL A 2 -10.64 3.42 11.95
CA VAL A 2 -11.93 4.03 12.30
C VAL A 2 -12.83 2.93 12.85
N LYS A 3 -13.58 3.23 13.91
CA LYS A 3 -14.61 2.37 14.45
C LYS A 3 -15.97 2.96 14.10
N VAL A 4 -16.87 2.12 13.55
CA VAL A 4 -18.28 2.46 13.37
C VAL A 4 -19.01 2.12 14.67
N MET A 5 -19.71 3.10 15.24
CA MET A 5 -20.48 2.97 16.48
C MET A 5 -21.88 2.40 16.19
N GLU A 6 -22.58 1.91 17.22
CA GLU A 6 -23.91 1.28 17.06
C GLU A 6 -24.97 2.25 16.49
N ASP A 7 -24.81 3.55 16.74
CA ASP A 7 -25.65 4.62 16.22
C ASP A 7 -25.22 5.14 14.84
N GLY A 8 -24.15 4.58 14.27
CA GLY A 8 -23.59 4.97 12.98
C GLY A 8 -22.53 6.08 13.04
N ASP A 9 -22.17 6.59 14.22
CA ASP A 9 -21.08 7.55 14.35
C ASP A 9 -19.71 6.91 14.03
N LEU A 10 -18.72 7.74 13.68
CA LEU A 10 -17.37 7.34 13.32
C LEU A 10 -16.34 7.85 14.33
N GLN A 11 -15.70 6.93 15.04
CA GLN A 11 -14.61 7.26 15.96
C GLN A 11 -13.25 6.98 15.32
N THR A 12 -12.38 7.98 15.27
CA THR A 12 -10.96 7.76 14.93
C THR A 12 -10.25 7.11 16.11
N ILE A 13 -9.74 5.90 15.91
CA ILE A 13 -9.03 5.13 16.95
C ILE A 13 -7.52 5.42 16.92
N GLY A 14 -6.98 5.76 15.76
CA GLY A 14 -5.56 6.09 15.58
C GLY A 14 -4.98 5.60 14.27
N LEU A 15 -3.66 5.60 14.16
CA LEU A 15 -2.93 5.07 13.01
C LEU A 15 -2.87 3.53 13.06
N LEU A 16 -2.91 2.89 11.89
CA LEU A 16 -2.69 1.45 11.75
C LEU A 16 -1.26 1.21 11.26
N ASP A 17 -0.43 0.54 12.07
CA ASP A 17 0.99 0.30 11.76
C ASP A 17 1.31 -1.20 11.51
N TYR A 18 0.29 -2.06 11.52
CA TYR A 18 0.38 -3.50 11.31
C TYR A 18 1.43 -4.16 12.21
N GLU A 19 1.31 -3.99 13.52
CA GLU A 19 2.28 -4.48 14.51
C GLU A 19 3.69 -3.94 14.24
N LYS A 20 3.77 -2.65 13.90
CA LYS A 20 5.02 -1.94 13.52
C LYS A 20 5.71 -2.50 12.26
N ARG A 21 5.02 -3.32 11.47
CA ARG A 21 5.55 -3.87 10.21
C ARG A 21 5.45 -2.89 9.05
N LEU A 22 4.56 -1.89 9.13
CA LEU A 22 4.48 -0.80 8.17
C LEU A 22 5.52 0.28 8.52
N LYS A 23 6.54 0.44 7.65
CA LYS A 23 7.67 1.37 7.84
C LYS A 23 7.84 2.38 6.69
N HIS A 24 6.91 2.39 5.75
CA HIS A 24 6.92 3.23 4.56
C HIS A 24 5.51 3.80 4.33
N SER A 25 5.35 4.63 3.32
CA SER A 25 4.03 5.14 2.89
C SER A 25 3.08 4.00 2.52
N PHE A 26 1.77 4.27 2.53
CA PHE A 26 0.74 3.28 2.17
C PHE A 26 -0.16 3.88 1.10
N THR A 27 -0.40 3.15 0.01
CA THR A 27 -1.24 3.65 -1.09
C THR A 27 -2.68 3.85 -0.63
N ALA A 28 -3.31 4.91 -1.15
CA ALA A 28 -4.75 5.12 -0.96
C ALA A 28 -5.62 4.15 -1.79
N HIS A 29 -5.01 3.38 -2.70
CA HIS A 29 -5.71 2.49 -3.63
C HIS A 29 -5.32 1.00 -3.46
N PRO A 30 -5.38 0.41 -2.25
CA PRO A 30 -5.12 -1.02 -2.10
C PRO A 30 -6.19 -1.84 -2.83
N LYS A 31 -5.85 -3.07 -3.22
CA LYS A 31 -6.79 -4.00 -3.88
C LYS A 31 -6.98 -5.22 -2.99
N VAL A 32 -8.23 -5.57 -2.71
CA VAL A 32 -8.57 -6.81 -2.00
C VAL A 32 -8.97 -7.84 -3.04
N ASP A 33 -8.31 -9.00 -3.04
CA ASP A 33 -8.71 -10.12 -3.88
C ASP A 33 -10.00 -10.75 -3.32
N PRO A 34 -11.09 -10.82 -4.12
CA PRO A 34 -12.35 -11.37 -3.67
C PRO A 34 -12.33 -12.88 -3.38
N PHE A 35 -11.33 -13.63 -3.87
CA PHE A 35 -11.26 -15.08 -3.68
C PHE A 35 -10.47 -15.46 -2.42
N THR A 36 -9.34 -14.81 -2.17
CA THR A 36 -8.46 -15.11 -1.03
C THR A 36 -8.74 -14.22 0.18
N GLY A 37 -9.27 -13.01 -0.04
CA GLY A 37 -9.38 -11.96 0.98
C GLY A 37 -8.05 -11.27 1.29
N GLU A 38 -6.97 -11.58 0.56
CA GLU A 38 -5.70 -10.88 0.72
C GLU A 38 -5.79 -9.45 0.15
N MET A 39 -5.13 -8.52 0.83
CA MET A 39 -5.03 -7.13 0.40
C MET A 39 -3.63 -6.84 -0.13
N PHE A 40 -3.58 -6.45 -1.39
CA PHE A 40 -2.38 -6.03 -2.08
C PHE A 40 -2.23 -4.52 -1.96
N THR A 41 -1.04 -4.06 -1.58
CA THR A 41 -0.75 -2.65 -1.32
C THR A 41 0.71 -2.34 -1.65
N PHE A 42 1.05 -1.06 -1.65
CA PHE A 42 2.43 -0.60 -1.82
C PHE A 42 2.63 0.75 -1.14
N GLY A 43 3.89 1.15 -1.01
CA GLY A 43 4.31 2.52 -0.73
C GLY A 43 5.31 3.00 -1.77
N TYR A 44 5.28 4.29 -2.11
CA TYR A 44 6.34 4.95 -2.86
C TYR A 44 7.04 6.03 -2.03
N SER A 45 8.29 6.32 -2.37
CA SER A 45 9.19 7.17 -1.59
C SER A 45 10.01 8.09 -2.51
N HIS A 46 10.52 9.19 -1.94
CA HIS A 46 11.51 10.05 -2.60
C HIS A 46 12.94 9.46 -2.50
N GLU A 47 13.15 8.44 -1.66
CA GLU A 47 14.44 7.77 -1.43
C GLU A 47 14.34 6.26 -1.73
N PRO A 48 15.44 5.60 -2.16
CA PRO A 48 15.46 4.15 -2.34
C PRO A 48 15.19 3.37 -1.03
N PRO A 49 14.44 2.24 -1.06
CA PRO A 49 13.71 1.73 -2.21
C PRO A 49 12.52 2.64 -2.57
N TYR A 50 12.47 3.06 -3.85
CA TYR A 50 11.46 4.03 -4.30
C TYR A 50 10.04 3.48 -4.27
N VAL A 51 9.88 2.16 -4.44
CA VAL A 51 8.59 1.47 -4.36
C VAL A 51 8.76 0.19 -3.56
N THR A 52 7.85 -0.05 -2.61
CA THR A 52 7.80 -1.27 -1.81
C THR A 52 6.41 -1.87 -1.89
N TYR A 53 6.30 -3.06 -2.47
CA TYR A 53 5.07 -3.84 -2.52
C TYR A 53 4.88 -4.68 -1.26
N ARG A 54 3.62 -4.85 -0.86
CA ARG A 54 3.22 -5.60 0.33
C ARG A 54 1.93 -6.36 0.07
N VAL A 55 1.80 -7.50 0.73
CA VAL A 55 0.55 -8.25 0.84
C VAL A 55 0.16 -8.29 2.32
N ILE A 56 -1.12 -8.12 2.61
CA ILE A 56 -1.70 -8.30 3.93
C ILE A 56 -2.67 -9.46 3.85
N SER A 57 -2.53 -10.46 4.71
CA SER A 57 -3.44 -11.59 4.75
C SER A 57 -4.86 -11.15 5.14
N LYS A 58 -5.85 -11.99 4.88
CA LYS A 58 -7.24 -11.77 5.32
C LYS A 58 -7.38 -11.51 6.83
N ASP A 59 -6.44 -12.04 7.62
CA ASP A 59 -6.42 -11.91 9.09
C ASP A 59 -5.67 -10.64 9.55
N GLY A 60 -5.25 -9.79 8.61
CA GLY A 60 -4.59 -8.50 8.89
C GLY A 60 -3.07 -8.60 9.09
N VAL A 61 -2.45 -9.75 8.82
CA VAL A 61 -1.00 -9.93 8.96
C VAL A 61 -0.28 -9.39 7.73
N MET A 62 0.55 -8.37 7.91
CA MET A 62 1.33 -7.80 6.82
C MET A 62 2.58 -8.64 6.52
N HIS A 63 2.69 -9.22 5.34
CA HIS A 63 3.84 -10.04 4.92
C HIS A 63 5.11 -9.20 4.72
N ASP A 64 6.23 -9.89 4.44
CA ASP A 64 7.53 -9.25 4.23
C ASP A 64 7.51 -8.29 3.01
N PRO A 65 8.31 -7.21 3.05
CA PRO A 65 8.36 -6.25 1.95
C PRO A 65 9.01 -6.85 0.69
N VAL A 66 8.47 -6.48 -0.47
CA VAL A 66 9.08 -6.75 -1.77
C VAL A 66 9.44 -5.41 -2.42
N PRO A 67 10.72 -4.98 -2.37
CA PRO A 67 11.16 -3.79 -3.09
C PRO A 67 10.99 -3.96 -4.61
N ILE A 68 10.48 -2.92 -5.27
CA ILE A 68 10.42 -2.86 -6.74
C ILE A 68 11.50 -1.90 -7.22
N THR A 69 12.45 -2.42 -8.01
CA THR A 69 13.56 -1.64 -8.54
C THR A 69 13.10 -0.75 -9.69
N ILE A 70 13.15 0.56 -9.48
CA ILE A 70 13.01 1.60 -10.51
C ILE A 70 14.16 2.61 -10.39
N SER A 71 14.47 3.35 -11.45
CA SER A 71 15.65 4.22 -11.49
C SER A 71 15.49 5.54 -10.75
N GLU A 72 14.27 6.06 -10.64
CA GLU A 72 13.98 7.39 -10.10
C GLU A 72 12.71 7.39 -9.23
N PRO A 73 12.55 8.37 -8.32
CA PRO A 73 11.32 8.51 -7.54
C PRO A 73 10.19 9.04 -8.41
N ILE A 74 9.17 8.21 -8.63
CA ILE A 74 8.03 8.47 -9.52
C ILE A 74 6.75 8.43 -8.72
N LEU A 75 5.80 9.32 -9.04
CA LEU A 75 4.48 9.28 -8.43
C LEU A 75 3.72 8.03 -8.91
N MET A 76 3.53 7.11 -7.98
CA MET A 76 2.72 5.91 -8.17
C MET A 76 1.38 6.11 -7.44
N HIS A 77 0.37 6.61 -8.16
CA HIS A 77 -0.94 6.90 -7.57
C HIS A 77 -1.74 5.62 -7.30
N ASP A 78 -1.84 4.78 -8.32
CA ASP A 78 -2.63 3.55 -8.32
C ASP A 78 -1.85 2.42 -9.01
N PHE A 79 -2.34 1.20 -8.86
CA PHE A 79 -1.83 -0.01 -9.47
C PHE A 79 -3.01 -0.96 -9.77
N ALA A 80 -2.78 -2.03 -10.52
CA ALA A 80 -3.79 -3.06 -10.73
C ALA A 80 -3.31 -4.42 -10.24
N ILE A 81 -4.25 -5.30 -9.90
CA ILE A 81 -3.98 -6.72 -9.65
C ILE A 81 -4.77 -7.58 -10.63
N THR A 82 -4.21 -8.74 -10.93
CA THR A 82 -4.87 -9.86 -11.61
C THR A 82 -4.71 -11.09 -10.73
N GLU A 83 -5.22 -12.24 -11.16
CA GLU A 83 -5.02 -13.51 -10.45
C GLU A 83 -3.52 -13.81 -10.20
N ASN A 84 -2.63 -13.40 -11.10
CA ASN A 84 -1.22 -13.81 -11.06
C ASN A 84 -0.20 -12.65 -11.03
N TYR A 85 -0.64 -11.40 -11.23
CA TYR A 85 0.25 -10.26 -11.39
C TYR A 85 -0.24 -9.01 -10.68
N ALA A 86 0.68 -8.31 -10.04
CA ALA A 86 0.54 -6.89 -9.71
C ALA A 86 1.15 -6.05 -10.84
N ILE A 87 0.44 -5.02 -11.27
CA ILE A 87 0.79 -4.17 -12.42
C ILE A 87 0.99 -2.75 -11.92
N PHE A 88 2.22 -2.25 -12.04
CA PHE A 88 2.61 -0.89 -11.68
C PHE A 88 2.81 -0.06 -12.93
N MET A 89 2.29 1.17 -12.92
CA MET A 89 2.39 2.10 -14.05
C MET A 89 3.54 3.08 -13.80
N ASP A 90 4.64 2.90 -14.52
CA ASP A 90 5.76 3.83 -14.55
C ASP A 90 5.42 5.04 -15.44
N LEU A 91 4.88 6.10 -14.81
CA LEU A 91 4.33 7.27 -15.49
C LEU A 91 5.27 8.49 -15.39
N PRO A 92 5.18 9.47 -16.31
CA PRO A 92 6.20 10.51 -16.47
C PRO A 92 6.21 11.62 -15.39
N LEU A 93 5.62 11.39 -14.21
CA LEU A 93 5.61 12.35 -13.12
C LEU A 93 6.68 12.00 -12.07
N TYR A 94 7.82 12.68 -12.16
CA TYR A 94 8.99 12.47 -11.29
C TYR A 94 9.02 13.46 -10.12
N PHE A 95 9.52 12.99 -8.98
CA PHE A 95 9.88 13.88 -7.87
C PHE A 95 11.32 14.37 -8.05
N ARG A 96 11.47 15.68 -8.31
CA ARG A 96 12.79 16.33 -8.44
C ARG A 96 12.89 17.47 -7.42
N PRO A 97 13.27 17.17 -6.16
CA PRO A 97 13.52 18.22 -5.17
C PRO A 97 14.66 19.14 -5.65
N LYS A 98 14.55 20.43 -5.32
CA LYS A 98 15.57 21.44 -5.64
C LYS A 98 16.79 21.30 -4.75
#